data_AF-A0A1A7BHS5-F1
#
_entry.id   AF-A0A1A7BHS5-F1
#
_cell.length_a   1.000
_cell.length_b   1.000
_cell.length_c   1.000
_cell.angle_alpha   90.00
_cell.angle_beta   90.00
_cell.angle_gamma   90.00
#
_symmetry.space_group_name_H-M   'P 1'
#
loop_
_entity.id
_entity.type
_entity.pdbx_description
1 polymer ?
#
loop_
_entity_poly.entity_id
_entity_poly.type
_entity_poly.pdbx_seq_one_letter_code
_entity_poly.pdbx_strand_id
1 'polypeptide(L)'
;MGGIIDQVYLTIISMVSLAFFGGLAFYIIHASNSRWREYELLYAAIEPRETKTRKLAGMLRISQPGFRWGHLSGDLKSNRHPPVMVGVHHDGLSLTIVPPFRYGCRDLFLPFDRMTIEPAAWDFSDRAFGIQMEGVDGIEIVMFANVMEWAAEHSDILALMLQRADLVRGLQRA
;
A
#
# COMPACT_ATOMS: atom_id res chain seq x y z
N MET A 1 55.40 4.80 -3.80
CA MET A 1 54.54 5.29 -2.71
C MET A 1 53.18 5.81 -3.17
N GLY A 2 52.97 6.23 -4.44
CA GLY A 2 51.66 6.74 -4.91
C GLY A 2 50.50 5.73 -4.82
N GLY A 3 50.70 4.49 -5.26
CA GLY A 3 49.60 3.50 -5.31
C GLY A 3 48.99 3.10 -3.96
N ILE A 4 49.73 3.17 -2.85
CA ILE A 4 49.19 2.87 -1.52
C ILE A 4 48.33 4.04 -1.04
N ILE A 5 48.76 5.27 -1.28
CA ILE A 5 48.01 6.49 -0.91
C ILE A 5 46.70 6.55 -1.72
N ASP A 6 46.76 6.25 -3.01
CA ASP A 6 45.60 6.21 -3.90
C ASP A 6 44.60 5.12 -3.47
N GLN A 7 45.10 3.93 -3.08
CA GLN A 7 44.25 2.85 -2.56
C GLN A 7 43.57 3.23 -1.24
N VAL A 8 44.29 3.85 -0.30
CA VAL A 8 43.72 4.32 0.96
C VAL A 8 42.66 5.39 0.70
N TYR A 9 42.94 6.34 -0.19
CA TYR A 9 42.00 7.40 -0.58
C TYR A 9 40.72 6.84 -1.22
N LEU A 10 40.85 5.94 -2.20
CA LEU A 10 39.71 5.29 -2.84
C LEU A 10 38.90 4.46 -1.85
N THR A 11 39.56 3.79 -0.90
CA THR A 11 38.87 3.02 0.15
C THR A 11 38.05 3.93 1.05
N ILE A 12 38.63 5.04 1.52
CA ILE A 12 37.93 6.01 2.38
C ILE A 12 36.73 6.61 1.64
N ILE A 13 36.92 7.05 0.39
CA ILE A 13 35.80 7.57 -0.42
C ILE A 13 34.72 6.52 -0.59
N SER A 14 35.09 5.29 -0.94
CA SER A 14 34.13 4.20 -1.14
C SER A 14 33.34 3.92 0.14
N MET A 15 33.99 3.94 1.30
CA MET A 15 33.33 3.78 2.60
C MET A 15 32.38 4.94 2.92
N VAL A 16 32.80 6.19 2.68
CA VAL A 16 31.97 7.38 2.91
C VAL A 16 30.78 7.41 1.96
N SER A 17 30.99 7.11 0.67
CA SER A 17 29.92 6.98 -0.31
C SER A 17 28.94 5.87 0.07
N LEU A 18 29.43 4.69 0.46
CA LEU A 18 28.58 3.58 0.89
C LEU A 18 27.77 3.95 2.14
N ALA A 19 28.39 4.62 3.12
CA ALA A 19 27.69 5.08 4.31
C ALA A 19 26.62 6.12 3.98
N PHE A 20 26.90 7.06 3.07
CA PHE A 20 25.95 8.08 2.64
C PHE A 20 24.77 7.48 1.86
N PHE A 21 25.04 6.67 0.84
CA PHE A 21 23.99 6.03 0.05
C PHE A 21 23.20 5.01 0.87
N GLY A 22 23.88 4.22 1.72
CA GLY A 22 23.24 3.29 2.63
C GLY A 22 22.37 3.99 3.68
N GLY A 23 22.86 5.10 4.24
CA GLY A 23 22.10 5.93 5.17
C GLY A 23 20.87 6.56 4.53
N LEU A 24 21.01 7.09 3.31
CA LEU A 24 19.89 7.64 2.54
C LEU A 24 18.84 6.57 2.21
N ALA A 25 19.28 5.40 1.75
CA ALA A 25 18.38 4.28 1.47
C ALA A 25 17.65 3.80 2.74
N PHE A 26 18.37 3.68 3.86
CA PHE A 26 17.78 3.34 5.16
C PHE A 26 16.75 4.38 5.59
N TYR A 27 17.05 5.67 5.45
CA TYR A 27 16.14 6.75 5.79
C TYR A 27 14.84 6.69 4.97
N ILE A 28 14.95 6.47 3.65
CA ILE A 28 13.78 6.34 2.75
C ILE A 28 12.91 5.14 3.16
N ILE A 29 13.53 3.98 3.42
CA ILE A 29 12.82 2.78 3.88
C ILE A 29 12.15 3.05 5.23
N HIS A 30 12.87 3.64 6.18
CA HIS A 30 12.36 3.95 7.51
C HIS A 30 11.18 4.92 7.47
N ALA A 31 11.28 6.00 6.68
CA ALA A 31 10.21 6.98 6.51
C ALA A 31 8.96 6.35 5.88
N SER A 32 9.12 5.51 4.85
CA SER A 32 8.02 4.77 4.24
C SER A 32 7.35 3.82 5.23
N ASN A 33 8.15 3.14 6.06
CA ASN A 33 7.68 2.11 6.98
C ASN A 33 6.99 2.70 8.21
N SER A 34 7.35 3.93 8.62
CA SER A 34 6.72 4.63 9.75
C SER A 34 5.21 4.74 9.58
N ARG A 35 4.71 5.07 8.38
CA ARG A 35 3.26 5.12 8.12
C ARG A 35 2.62 3.76 8.06
N TRP A 36 3.30 2.80 7.46
CA TRP A 36 2.79 1.44 7.39
C TRP A 36 2.58 0.86 8.80
N ARG A 37 3.47 1.18 9.74
CA ARG A 37 3.30 0.83 11.16
C ARG A 37 2.09 1.48 11.83
N GLU A 38 1.73 2.70 11.43
CA GLU A 38 0.48 3.33 11.89
C GLU A 38 -0.74 2.49 11.44
N TYR A 39 -0.71 1.99 10.20
CA TYR A 39 -1.74 1.08 9.69
C TYR A 39 -1.68 -0.32 10.29
N GLU A 40 -0.50 -0.84 10.63
CA GLU A 40 -0.38 -2.12 11.34
C GLU A 40 -1.13 -2.12 12.67
N LEU A 41 -1.17 -0.98 13.38
CA LEU A 41 -1.93 -0.86 14.63
C LEU A 41 -3.44 -0.94 14.41
N LEU A 42 -3.92 -0.54 13.24
CA LEU A 42 -5.34 -0.48 12.88
C LEU A 42 -5.83 -1.75 12.19
N TYR A 43 -4.99 -2.37 11.36
CA TYR A 43 -5.31 -3.49 10.48
C TYR A 43 -4.49 -4.75 10.80
N ALA A 44 -3.99 -4.87 12.03
CA ALA A 44 -3.04 -5.90 12.44
C ALA A 44 -3.40 -7.28 11.89
N ALA A 45 -2.59 -7.79 10.95
CA ALA A 45 -2.67 -9.18 10.53
C ALA A 45 -1.93 -10.05 11.55
N ILE A 46 -2.67 -10.95 12.19
CA ILE A 46 -2.11 -12.03 13.00
C ILE A 46 -2.51 -13.37 12.37
N GLU A 47 -1.53 -14.29 12.44
CA GLU A 47 -1.47 -15.69 12.00
C GLU A 47 -1.36 -15.97 10.49
N PRO A 48 -0.44 -16.86 10.08
CA PRO A 48 -0.26 -17.24 8.69
C PRO A 48 -1.51 -18.00 8.20
N ARG A 49 -2.36 -17.31 7.45
CA ARG A 49 -3.50 -17.90 6.76
C ARG A 49 -3.09 -18.37 5.38
N GLU A 50 -3.64 -19.49 4.95
CA GLU A 50 -3.45 -19.95 3.58
C GLU A 50 -4.00 -18.91 2.60
N THR A 51 -3.11 -18.43 1.72
CA THR A 51 -3.49 -17.49 0.67
C THR A 51 -3.92 -18.31 -0.54
N LYS A 52 -5.12 -18.07 -1.07
CA LYS A 52 -5.60 -18.72 -2.30
C LYS A 52 -4.75 -18.30 -3.51
N THR A 53 -4.50 -17.00 -3.63
CA THR A 53 -3.78 -16.41 -4.75
C THR A 53 -3.19 -15.04 -4.38
N ARG A 54 -2.15 -14.60 -5.10
CA ARG A 54 -1.46 -13.32 -4.87
C ARG A 54 -1.19 -12.60 -6.19
N LYS A 55 -1.34 -11.27 -6.20
CA LYS A 55 -1.01 -10.42 -7.35
C LYS A 55 -0.32 -9.14 -6.90
N LEU A 56 0.62 -8.67 -7.72
CA LEU A 56 1.24 -7.37 -7.52
C LEU A 56 0.22 -6.28 -7.89
N ALA A 57 -0.21 -5.51 -6.90
CA ALA A 57 -1.10 -4.37 -7.11
C ALA A 57 -0.37 -3.12 -7.59
N GLY A 58 0.95 -3.08 -7.37
CA GLY A 58 1.75 -1.87 -7.61
C GLY A 58 1.57 -0.87 -6.47
N MET A 59 1.60 0.42 -6.80
CA MET A 59 1.44 1.48 -5.80
C MET A 59 0.02 1.51 -5.26
N LEU A 60 -0.09 1.54 -3.94
CA LEU A 60 -1.35 1.63 -3.20
C LEU A 60 -1.40 2.98 -2.49
N ARG A 61 -2.60 3.54 -2.34
CA ARG A 61 -2.81 4.82 -1.65
C ARG A 61 -3.69 4.60 -0.44
N ILE A 62 -3.25 5.14 0.69
CA ILE A 62 -4.01 5.12 1.93
C ILE A 62 -4.20 6.58 2.33
N SER A 63 -5.43 7.07 2.31
CA SER A 63 -5.75 8.47 2.61
C SER A 63 -7.17 8.62 3.11
N GLN A 64 -7.54 9.81 3.59
CA GLN A 64 -8.94 10.13 3.88
C GLN A 64 -9.84 9.95 2.64
N PRO A 65 -11.08 9.46 2.81
CA PRO A 65 -12.05 9.35 1.73
C PRO A 65 -12.19 10.69 0.97
N GLY A 66 -12.16 10.63 -0.37
CA GLY A 66 -12.34 11.82 -1.21
C GLY A 66 -11.14 12.77 -1.31
N PHE A 67 -9.98 12.44 -0.72
CA PHE A 67 -8.76 13.22 -0.91
C PHE A 67 -8.41 13.29 -2.42
N ARG A 68 -8.17 14.48 -2.98
CA ARG A 68 -7.72 14.69 -4.37
C ARG A 68 -6.41 15.48 -4.40
N TRP A 69 -5.58 15.26 -5.41
CA TRP A 69 -4.37 16.05 -5.61
C TRP A 69 -4.76 17.53 -5.73
N GLY A 70 -4.24 18.39 -4.84
CA GLY A 70 -4.64 19.80 -4.72
C GLY A 70 -5.48 20.14 -3.48
N HIS A 71 -5.94 19.16 -2.70
CA HIS A 71 -6.34 19.43 -1.32
C HIS A 71 -5.08 19.82 -0.53
N LEU A 72 -5.03 21.06 -0.06
CA LEU A 72 -4.05 21.56 0.90
C LEU A 72 -4.27 20.90 2.27
N SER A 73 -4.12 19.58 2.35
CA SER A 73 -3.93 18.91 3.63
C SER A 73 -2.51 19.26 4.08
N GLY A 74 -2.35 19.81 5.29
CA GLY A 74 -1.04 20.07 5.92
C GLY A 74 -0.25 18.79 6.26
N ASP A 75 -0.52 17.69 5.56
CA ASP A 75 0.06 16.38 5.77
C ASP A 75 1.33 16.26 4.91
N LEU A 76 2.48 16.38 5.58
CA LEU A 76 3.81 16.37 4.97
C LEU A 76 4.26 15.00 4.48
N LYS A 77 3.53 13.93 4.84
CA LYS A 77 3.90 12.56 4.51
C LYS A 77 3.12 12.08 3.27
N SER A 78 3.78 11.31 2.39
CA SER A 78 3.18 10.78 1.15
C SER A 78 2.08 9.75 1.45
N ASN A 79 0.88 9.96 0.88
CA ASN A 79 -0.24 9.00 0.93
C ASN A 79 -0.07 7.85 -0.06
N ARG A 80 0.99 7.87 -0.88
CA ARG A 80 1.36 6.78 -1.80
C ARG A 80 2.40 5.90 -1.14
N HIS A 81 2.14 4.60 -1.15
CA HIS A 81 2.98 3.58 -0.54
C HIS A 81 3.76 2.79 -1.60
N PRO A 82 4.87 2.14 -1.19
CA PRO A 82 5.65 1.26 -2.07
C PRO A 82 4.78 0.16 -2.68
N PRO A 83 5.28 -0.56 -3.70
CA PRO A 83 4.55 -1.65 -4.32
C PRO A 83 4.05 -2.68 -3.29
N VAL A 84 2.76 -2.99 -3.35
CA VAL A 84 2.08 -3.94 -2.44
C VAL A 84 1.63 -5.16 -3.24
N MET A 85 1.80 -6.34 -2.64
CA MET A 85 1.18 -7.59 -3.06
C MET A 85 -0.17 -7.73 -2.36
N VAL A 86 -1.19 -8.06 -3.12
CA VAL A 86 -2.52 -8.37 -2.60
C VAL A 86 -2.68 -9.87 -2.57
N GLY A 87 -2.99 -10.43 -1.40
CA GLY A 87 -3.36 -11.83 -1.24
C GLY A 87 -4.86 -11.96 -1.01
N VAL A 88 -5.50 -12.90 -1.69
CA VAL A 88 -6.90 -13.25 -1.44
C VAL A 88 -6.97 -14.44 -0.49
N HIS A 89 -7.72 -14.29 0.58
CA HIS A 89 -8.02 -15.33 1.56
C HIS A 89 -9.51 -15.69 1.51
N HIS A 90 -9.92 -16.72 2.24
CA HIS A 90 -11.34 -17.10 2.32
C HIS A 90 -12.20 -16.03 3.00
N ASP A 91 -11.61 -15.28 3.93
CA ASP A 91 -12.30 -14.38 4.84
C ASP A 91 -11.79 -12.94 4.76
N GLY A 92 -10.91 -12.61 3.80
CA GLY A 92 -10.42 -11.25 3.62
C GLY A 92 -9.33 -11.09 2.58
N LEU A 93 -8.71 -9.92 2.58
CA LEU A 93 -7.56 -9.56 1.76
C LEU A 93 -6.33 -9.32 2.63
N SER A 94 -5.15 -9.72 2.17
CA SER A 94 -3.88 -9.33 2.76
C SER A 94 -3.15 -8.34 1.87
N LEU A 95 -2.47 -7.37 2.48
CA LEU A 95 -1.61 -6.40 1.83
C LEU A 95 -0.19 -6.57 2.37
N THR A 96 0.73 -6.98 1.50
CA THR A 96 2.14 -7.22 1.84
C THR A 96 3.03 -6.26 1.05
N ILE A 97 3.83 -5.44 1.73
CA ILE A 97 4.84 -4.61 1.04
C ILE A 97 5.89 -5.52 0.37
N VAL A 98 6.25 -5.19 -0.87
CA VAL A 98 7.30 -5.90 -1.64
C VAL A 98 8.70 -5.50 -1.15
N PRO A 99 9.68 -6.43 -1.11
CA PRO A 99 11.09 -6.06 -0.89
C PRO A 99 11.59 -5.00 -1.88
N PRO A 100 12.50 -4.08 -1.47
CA PRO A 100 13.21 -4.02 -0.20
C PRO A 100 12.46 -3.28 0.92
N PHE A 101 11.26 -2.73 0.66
CA PHE A 101 10.56 -1.89 1.64
C PHE A 101 9.91 -2.70 2.77
N ARG A 102 9.76 -4.02 2.59
CA ARG A 102 9.16 -4.94 3.58
C ARG A 102 9.89 -4.97 4.93
N TYR A 103 11.18 -4.63 4.99
CA TYR A 103 11.98 -4.79 6.20
C TYR A 103 11.44 -3.96 7.38
N GLY A 104 10.86 -4.62 8.37
CA GLY A 104 10.31 -3.98 9.57
C GLY A 104 8.86 -3.53 9.44
N CYS A 105 8.14 -4.02 8.42
CA CYS A 105 6.70 -3.90 8.24
C CYS A 105 6.02 -5.28 8.31
N ARG A 106 4.89 -5.36 9.01
CA ARG A 106 3.99 -6.51 9.01
C ARG A 106 2.98 -6.38 7.88
N ASP A 107 2.42 -7.51 7.45
CA ASP A 107 1.37 -7.51 6.45
C ASP A 107 0.08 -6.95 7.10
N LEU A 108 -0.76 -6.26 6.32
CA LEU A 108 -2.07 -5.79 6.78
C LEU A 108 -3.13 -6.81 6.36
N PHE A 109 -4.15 -7.01 7.19
CA PHE A 109 -5.26 -7.90 6.86
C PHE A 109 -6.59 -7.15 6.95
N LEU A 110 -7.39 -7.30 5.91
CA LEU A 110 -8.65 -6.63 5.68
C LEU A 110 -9.74 -7.71 5.65
N PRO A 111 -10.33 -8.06 6.81
CA PRO A 111 -11.36 -9.09 6.87
C PRO A 111 -12.66 -8.61 6.20
N PHE A 112 -13.31 -9.47 5.43
CA PHE A 112 -14.49 -9.12 4.63
C PHE A 112 -15.69 -8.68 5.48
N ASP A 113 -15.82 -9.17 6.71
CA ASP A 113 -16.92 -8.82 7.62
C ASP A 113 -16.92 -7.34 8.02
N ARG A 114 -15.74 -6.71 8.05
CA ARG A 114 -15.55 -5.30 8.41
C ARG A 114 -15.18 -4.45 7.20
N MET A 115 -15.22 -5.00 5.99
CA MET A 115 -14.72 -4.35 4.79
C MET A 115 -15.84 -3.78 3.93
N THR A 116 -15.78 -2.45 3.83
CA THR A 116 -16.33 -1.53 2.85
C THR A 116 -15.74 -1.57 1.44
N ILE A 117 -16.50 -1.69 0.35
CA ILE A 117 -16.01 -1.20 -0.95
C ILE A 117 -16.90 -0.08 -1.44
N GLU A 118 -16.27 1.06 -1.71
CA GLU A 118 -16.90 2.25 -2.22
C GLU A 118 -16.23 2.71 -3.53
N PRO A 119 -16.96 3.37 -4.44
CA PRO A 119 -16.36 4.02 -5.60
C PRO A 119 -15.39 5.12 -5.15
N ALA A 120 -14.15 5.04 -5.62
CA ALA A 120 -13.15 6.07 -5.35
C ALA A 120 -12.68 6.72 -6.66
N ALA A 121 -12.39 8.02 -6.59
CA ALA A 121 -11.72 8.72 -7.67
C ALA A 121 -10.21 8.74 -7.38
N TRP A 122 -9.42 8.08 -8.23
CA TRP A 122 -7.95 8.16 -8.14
C TRP A 122 -7.40 8.95 -9.33
N ASP A 123 -6.87 10.15 -9.05
CA ASP A 123 -6.21 11.05 -10.02
C ASP A 123 -6.98 11.17 -11.35
N PHE A 124 -6.56 10.43 -12.38
CA PHE A 124 -7.11 10.40 -13.74
C PHE A 124 -7.79 9.06 -14.11
N SER A 125 -7.88 8.12 -13.17
CA SER A 125 -8.57 6.85 -13.37
C SER A 125 -10.00 6.95 -12.84
N ASP A 126 -10.96 6.88 -13.74
CA ASP A 126 -12.39 6.81 -13.43
C ASP A 126 -12.83 5.43 -12.89
N ARG A 127 -11.88 4.50 -12.74
CA ARG A 127 -12.09 3.13 -12.31
C ARG A 127 -11.11 2.75 -11.20
N ALA A 128 -11.30 3.37 -10.04
CA ALA A 128 -10.68 2.96 -8.80
C ALA A 128 -11.74 2.65 -7.74
N PHE A 129 -11.38 1.79 -6.79
CA PHE A 129 -12.23 1.43 -5.66
C PHE A 129 -11.49 1.79 -4.37
N GLY A 130 -12.24 2.35 -3.44
CA GLY A 130 -11.79 2.62 -2.08
C GLY A 130 -12.25 1.49 -1.19
N ILE A 131 -11.30 0.88 -0.49
CA ILE A 131 -11.59 -0.06 0.58
C ILE A 131 -11.65 0.74 1.88
N GLN A 132 -12.79 0.67 2.55
CA GLN A 132 -13.03 1.30 3.84
C GLN A 132 -13.21 0.20 4.88
N MET A 133 -12.82 0.45 6.12
CA MET A 133 -12.85 -0.56 7.17
C MET A 133 -13.66 -0.04 8.36
N GLU A 134 -14.57 -0.86 8.85
CA GLU A 134 -15.37 -0.55 10.03
C GLU A 134 -14.47 -0.35 11.25
N GLY A 135 -14.71 0.74 12.00
CA GLY A 135 -13.92 1.11 13.18
C GLY A 135 -12.60 1.80 12.87
N VAL A 136 -12.28 2.04 11.59
CA VAL A 136 -11.14 2.86 11.17
C VAL A 136 -11.64 4.09 10.41
N ASP A 137 -12.08 5.08 11.17
CA ASP A 137 -12.66 6.30 10.61
C ASP A 137 -11.60 7.16 9.89
N GLY A 138 -11.97 7.63 8.69
CA GLY A 138 -11.15 8.56 7.92
C GLY A 138 -9.96 7.93 7.22
N ILE A 139 -9.93 6.61 7.01
CA ILE A 139 -8.91 5.95 6.20
C ILE A 139 -9.57 5.10 5.11
N GLU A 140 -9.17 5.36 3.87
CA GLU A 140 -9.57 4.64 2.67
C GLU A 140 -8.32 4.13 1.94
N ILE A 141 -8.30 2.82 1.67
CA ILE A 141 -7.27 2.16 0.88
C ILE A 141 -7.76 2.13 -0.56
N VAL A 142 -7.22 3.01 -1.39
CA VAL A 142 -7.60 3.09 -2.79
C VAL A 142 -6.79 2.10 -3.60
N MET A 143 -7.45 1.41 -4.54
CA MET A 143 -6.86 0.42 -5.43
C MET A 143 -7.43 0.53 -6.85
N PHE A 144 -6.63 0.17 -7.85
CA PHE A 144 -7.07 0.15 -9.24
C PHE A 144 -8.08 -0.98 -9.51
N ALA A 145 -9.05 -0.72 -10.38
CA ALA A 145 -10.10 -1.69 -10.73
C ALA A 145 -9.55 -3.04 -11.21
N ASN A 146 -8.50 -3.06 -12.03
CA ASN A 146 -7.90 -4.30 -12.54
C ASN A 146 -7.34 -5.24 -11.46
N VAL A 147 -7.01 -4.71 -10.28
CA VAL A 147 -6.57 -5.52 -9.13
C VAL A 147 -7.78 -6.02 -8.36
N MET A 148 -8.78 -5.16 -8.17
CA MET A 148 -10.02 -5.51 -7.46
C MET A 148 -10.86 -6.52 -8.24
N GLU A 149 -11.03 -6.33 -9.54
CA GLU A 149 -11.70 -7.26 -10.46
C GLU A 149 -11.02 -8.63 -10.41
N TRP A 150 -9.68 -8.67 -10.51
CA TRP A 150 -8.92 -9.91 -10.36
C TRP A 150 -9.11 -10.58 -8.99
N ALA A 151 -9.14 -9.80 -7.92
CA ALA A 151 -9.37 -10.35 -6.59
C ALA A 151 -10.79 -10.93 -6.47
N ALA A 152 -11.78 -10.30 -7.12
CA ALA A 152 -13.17 -10.74 -7.14
C ALA A 152 -13.39 -12.01 -7.96
N GLU A 153 -12.59 -12.27 -8.99
CA GLU A 153 -12.58 -13.58 -9.68
C GLU A 153 -12.27 -14.75 -8.72
N HIS A 154 -11.66 -14.47 -7.56
CA HIS A 154 -11.23 -15.47 -6.58
C HIS A 154 -12.01 -15.40 -5.25
N SER A 155 -12.99 -14.49 -5.14
CA SER A 155 -13.82 -14.30 -3.95
C SER A 155 -15.22 -13.80 -4.31
N ASP A 156 -16.22 -14.65 -4.09
CA ASP A 156 -17.64 -14.32 -4.34
C ASP A 156 -18.12 -13.13 -3.51
N ILE A 157 -17.66 -13.03 -2.25
CA ILE A 157 -17.98 -11.92 -1.36
C ILE A 157 -17.48 -10.60 -1.95
N LEU A 158 -16.24 -10.61 -2.44
CA LEU A 158 -15.64 -9.43 -3.05
C LEU A 158 -16.33 -9.04 -4.37
N ALA A 159 -16.73 -10.04 -5.16
CA ALA A 159 -17.50 -9.80 -6.38
C ALA A 159 -18.83 -9.11 -6.10
N LEU A 160 -19.56 -9.54 -5.07
CA LEU A 160 -20.81 -8.89 -4.64
C LEU A 160 -20.58 -7.45 -4.15
N MET A 161 -19.50 -7.22 -3.39
CA MET A 161 -19.13 -5.88 -2.94
C MET A 161 -18.79 -4.94 -4.10
N LEU A 162 -18.07 -5.42 -5.12
CA LEU A 162 -17.76 -4.63 -6.32
C LEU A 162 -19.00 -4.32 -7.15
N GLN A 163 -19.91 -5.29 -7.32
CA GLN A 163 -21.18 -5.04 -8.00
C GLN A 163 -22.00 -3.96 -7.30
N ARG A 164 -22.08 -3.99 -5.96
CA ARG A 164 -22.70 -2.92 -5.17
C ARG A 164 -22.04 -1.57 -5.45
N ALA A 165 -20.70 -1.51 -5.39
CA ALA A 165 -19.97 -0.27 -5.62
C ALA A 165 -20.22 0.29 -7.04
N ASP A 166 -20.20 -0.57 -8.07
CA ASP A 166 -20.47 -0.14 -9.45
C ASP A 166 -21.90 0.38 -9.65
N LEU A 167 -22.90 -0.22 -8.99
CA LEU A 167 -24.26 0.29 -8.99
C LEU A 167 -24.33 1.69 -8.35
N VAL A 168 -23.67 1.88 -7.21
CA VAL A 168 -23.59 3.19 -6.55
C VAL A 168 -22.91 4.23 -7.45
N ARG A 169 -21.81 3.85 -8.13
CA ARG A 169 -21.13 4.72 -9.09
C ARG A 169 -22.04 5.11 -10.26
N GLY A 170 -22.86 4.18 -10.75
CA GLY A 170 -23.84 4.43 -11.81
C GLY A 170 -24.92 5.43 -11.38
N LEU A 171 -25.44 5.30 -10.16
CA LEU A 171 -26.42 6.24 -9.59
C LEU A 171 -25.84 7.65 -9.37
N GLN A 172 -24.55 7.77 -9.04
CA GLN A 172 -23.89 9.07 -8.87
C GLN A 172 -23.61 9.81 -10.18
N ARG A 173 -23.67 9.12 -11.33
CA ARG A 173 -23.40 9.68 -12.66
C ARG A 173 -24.69 9.98 -13.46
N ALA A 174 -25.84 9.50 -13.00
CA ALA A 174 -27.16 9.76 -13.58
C ALA A 174 -27.74 11.08 -13.03
#